data_AF-A0A2M7RUG1-F1
#
_entry.id   AF-A0A2M7RUG1-F1
#
_cell.length_a   1.000
_cell.length_b   1.000
_cell.length_c   1.000
_cell.angle_alpha   90.00
_cell.angle_beta   90.00
_cell.angle_gamma   90.00
#
_symmetry.space_group_name_H-M   'P 1'
#
loop_
_entity.id
_entity.type
_entity.pdbx_description
1 polymer ?
#
loop_
_entity_poly.entity_id
_entity_poly.type
_entity_poly.pdbx_seq_one_letter_code
_entity_poly.pdbx_strand_id
1 'polypeptide(L)' 'MKNYYQILNLSTDCNKDEIKKAYRMYATKFHPDKQNNDKFFEERF' A
#
# COMPACT_ATOMS: atom_id res chain seq x y z
N MET A 1 -9.17 -11.18 -12.68
CA MET A 1 -8.98 -11.32 -11.21
C MET A 1 -7.98 -10.28 -10.74
N LYS A 2 -8.31 -9.45 -9.75
CA LYS A 2 -7.34 -8.53 -9.14
C LYS A 2 -6.44 -9.34 -8.20
N ASN A 3 -5.15 -9.35 -8.47
CA ASN A 3 -4.19 -10.14 -7.71
C ASN A 3 -3.59 -9.27 -6.61
N TYR A 4 -4.21 -9.27 -5.43
CA TYR A 4 -3.84 -8.38 -4.31
C TYR A 4 -2.38 -8.58 -3.87
N TYR A 5 -1.87 -9.80 -3.96
CA TYR A 5 -0.47 -10.12 -3.70
C TYR A 5 0.45 -9.40 -4.68
N GLN A 6 0.12 -9.36 -5.98
CA GLN A 6 0.89 -8.59 -6.96
C GLN A 6 0.82 -7.08 -6.72
N ILE A 7 -0.33 -6.55 -6.30
CA ILE A 7 -0.50 -5.12 -5.97
C ILE A 7 0.37 -4.75 -4.76
N LEU A 8 0.39 -5.60 -3.73
CA LEU A 8 1.24 -5.42 -2.55
C LEU A 8 2.69 -5.85 -2.78
N ASN A 9 3.00 -6.37 -3.98
CA ASN A 9 4.29 -6.92 -4.38
C ASN A 9 4.81 -8.01 -3.42
N LEU A 10 3.90 -8.89 -3.00
CA LEU A 10 4.11 -10.01 -2.10
C LEU A 10 4.02 -11.35 -2.85
N SER A 11 4.73 -12.35 -2.36
CA SER A 11 4.54 -13.73 -2.79
C SER A 11 3.17 -14.25 -2.36
N THR A 12 2.60 -15.20 -3.09
CA THR A 12 1.39 -15.92 -2.68
C THR A 12 1.61 -16.72 -1.40
N ASP A 13 2.86 -17.06 -1.09
CA ASP A 13 3.26 -17.79 0.12
C ASP A 13 3.57 -16.84 1.30
N CYS A 14 3.31 -15.54 1.15
CA CYS A 14 3.61 -14.56 2.20
C CYS A 14 2.78 -14.79 3.46
N ASN A 15 3.38 -14.47 4.62
CA ASN A 15 2.69 -14.58 5.89
C ASN A 15 1.84 -13.32 6.19
N LYS A 16 0.91 -13.44 7.14
CA LYS A 16 0.03 -12.31 7.54
C LYS A 16 0.81 -11.08 8.01
N ASP A 17 2.01 -11.26 8.56
CA ASP A 17 2.83 -10.15 9.05
C ASP A 17 3.49 -9.37 7.92
N GLU A 18 3.91 -10.05 6.85
CA GLU A 18 4.39 -9.47 5.60
C GLU A 18 3.29 -8.66 4.91
N ILE A 19 2.07 -9.20 4.86
CA ILE A 19 0.88 -8.47 4.35
C ILE A 19 0.66 -7.18 5.14
N LYS A 20 0.65 -7.27 6.47
CA LYS A 20 0.48 -6.08 7.33
C LYS A 20 1.62 -5.07 7.15
N LYS A 21 2.86 -5.54 6.98
CA LYS A 21 4.02 -4.68 6.77
C LYS A 21 3.94 -3.96 5.42
N ALA A 22 3.63 -4.68 4.35
CA ALA A 22 3.43 -4.09 3.02
C ALA A 22 2.29 -3.08 3.05
N TYR A 23 1.14 -3.43 3.65
CA TYR A 23 0.01 -2.51 3.79
C TYR A 23 0.40 -1.22 4.52
N ARG A 24 1.07 -1.31 5.68
CA ARG A 24 1.51 -0.11 6.42
C ARG A 24 2.48 0.73 5.61
N MET A 25 3.39 0.10 4.86
CA MET A 25 4.36 0.80 4.03
C MET A 25 3.67 1.56 2.88
N TYR A 26 2.72 0.91 2.19
CA TYR A 26 1.91 1.55 1.16
C TYR A 26 1.00 2.64 1.73
N ALA A 27 0.30 2.37 2.83
CA ALA A 27 -0.51 3.35 3.55
C ALA A 27 0.30 4.60 3.85
N THR A 28 1.50 4.44 4.43
CA THR A 28 2.41 5.55 4.77
C THR A 28 2.96 6.26 3.53
N LYS A 29 3.29 5.51 2.48
CA LYS A 29 3.89 6.06 1.25
C LYS A 29 2.92 6.92 0.46
N PHE A 30 1.65 6.55 0.45
CA PHE A 30 0.62 7.26 -0.28
C PHE A 30 -0.19 8.19 0.66
N HIS A 31 0.06 8.17 1.98
CA HIS A 31 -0.76 8.90 2.95
C HIS A 31 -0.69 10.40 2.66
N PRO A 32 -1.82 11.10 2.48
CA PRO A 32 -1.82 12.52 2.14
C PRO A 32 -1.10 13.37 3.21
N ASP A 33 -1.28 13.06 4.50
CA ASP A 33 -0.58 13.77 5.59
C ASP A 33 0.96 13.72 5.54
N LYS A 34 1.55 12.68 4.93
CA LYS A 34 3.02 12.56 4.86
C LYS A 34 3.61 13.12 3.57
N GLN A 35 2.81 13.28 2.53
CA GLN A 35 3.21 13.89 1.27
C GLN A 35 2.57 15.27 1.14
N ASN A 36 2.92 16.20 2.03
CA ASN A 36 2.81 17.66 1.87
C ASN A 36 1.68 18.15 0.93
N ASN A 37 0.42 17.72 1.15
CA ASN A 37 -0.74 18.13 0.34
C ASN A 37 -0.55 17.98 -1.19
N ASP A 38 0.13 16.93 -1.64
CA ASP A 38 0.09 16.56 -3.06
C ASP A 38 -1.32 16.04 -3.37
N LYS A 39 -2.16 16.92 -3.95
CA LYS A 39 -3.53 16.62 -4.41
C LYS A 39 -3.65 15.36 -5.27
N PHE A 40 -2.52 14.90 -5.83
CA PHE A 40 -2.41 13.66 -6.59
C PHE A 40 -2.73 12.40 -5.77
N PHE A 41 -2.48 12.41 -4.45
CA PHE A 41 -2.74 11.26 -3.59
C PHE A 41 -4.13 11.30 -2.94
N GLU A 42 -4.73 12.49 -2.86
CA GLU A 42 -6.07 12.71 -2.30
C GLU A 42 -7.18 12.06 -3.15
N GLU A 43 -7.05 12.06 -4.49
CA GLU A 43 -8.02 11.41 -5.39
C GLU A 43 -7.89 9.88 -5.48
N ARG A 44 -6.80 9.31 -4.97
CA ARG A 44 -6.43 7.90 -5.19
C ARG A 44 -6.56 7.00 -3.97
N PHE A 45 -6.77 7.58 -2.80
CA PHE A 45 -6.99 6.88 -1.54
C PHE A 45 -8.47 6.81 -1.19
#